data_AF-A0A161YLT2-F1
#
_entry.id   AF-A0A161YLT2-F1
#
_cell.length_a   1.000
_cell.length_b   1.000
_cell.length_c   1.000
_cell.angle_alpha   90.00
_cell.angle_beta   90.00
_cell.angle_gamma   90.00
#
_symmetry.space_group_name_H-M   'P 1'
#
loop_
_entity.id
_entity.type
_entity.pdbx_description
1 polymer ?
#
loop_
_entity_poly.entity_id
_entity_poly.type
_entity_poly.pdbx_seq_one_letter_code
_entity_poly.pdbx_strand_id
1 'polypeptide(L)'
;MVKKFFVILSSILVLLFIIAGVHMLEFHNKFKNYLKTTYPNEKFSVGMVKYDLIINNIYYSSVYCLEDGTKFYIRSTKSGEISEEYLQTLNMSRLNKLLEECLKKEKIKDSINNIRAGVDKTSESNTDKNIDYKNIDKTVFVVFNENRFENNQKFAEAIYELIKVLKNNEIKINSIVFWYNDEEKAYEVRLENEDINRDVNKIYEKIEVIKQINN
;
A
#
# COMPACT_ATOMS: atom_id res chain seq x y z
N MET A 1 -36.29 -35.61 -27.82
CA MET A 1 -35.75 -35.79 -26.45
C MET A 1 -34.68 -34.74 -26.13
N VAL A 2 -33.67 -34.58 -26.98
CA VAL A 2 -32.56 -33.61 -26.84
C VAL A 2 -33.02 -32.16 -26.61
N LYS A 3 -33.99 -31.64 -27.38
CA LYS A 3 -34.50 -30.25 -27.19
C LYS A 3 -35.10 -29.99 -25.80
N LYS A 4 -35.84 -30.95 -25.23
CA LYS A 4 -36.44 -30.81 -23.89
C LYS A 4 -35.36 -30.79 -22.80
N PHE A 5 -34.30 -31.58 -22.97
CA PHE A 5 -33.15 -31.59 -22.06
C PHE A 5 -32.41 -30.24 -22.05
N PHE A 6 -32.13 -29.66 -23.22
CA PHE A 6 -31.49 -28.35 -23.31
C PHE A 6 -32.32 -27.22 -22.67
N VAL A 7 -33.64 -27.24 -22.83
CA VAL A 7 -34.54 -26.25 -22.20
C VAL A 7 -34.54 -26.37 -20.67
N ILE A 8 -34.53 -27.60 -20.15
CA ILE A 8 -34.46 -27.83 -18.70
C ILE A 8 -33.10 -27.37 -18.16
N LEU A 9 -32.00 -27.74 -18.84
CA LEU A 9 -30.65 -27.35 -18.45
C LEU A 9 -30.46 -25.82 -18.48
N SER A 10 -30.96 -25.15 -19.52
CA SER A 10 -30.88 -23.69 -19.61
C SER A 10 -31.70 -23.01 -18.49
N SER A 11 -32.87 -23.55 -18.17
CA SER A 11 -33.71 -23.03 -17.09
C SER A 11 -33.02 -23.16 -15.72
N ILE A 12 -32.35 -24.29 -15.46
CA ILE A 12 -31.55 -24.49 -14.24
C ILE A 12 -30.39 -23.50 -14.19
N LEU A 13 -29.66 -23.31 -15.29
CA LEU A 13 -28.56 -22.34 -15.35
C LEU A 13 -29.04 -20.92 -15.08
N VAL A 14 -30.13 -20.49 -15.71
CA VAL A 14 -30.73 -19.17 -15.47
C VAL A 14 -31.11 -19.00 -14.00
N LEU A 15 -31.72 -20.02 -13.38
CA LEU A 15 -32.08 -19.99 -11.97
C LEU A 15 -30.84 -19.83 -11.07
N LEU A 16 -29.76 -20.57 -11.35
CA LEU A 16 -28.50 -20.45 -10.61
C LEU A 16 -27.89 -19.05 -10.74
N PHE A 17 -27.92 -18.45 -11.95
CA PHE A 17 -27.46 -17.07 -12.15
C PHE A 17 -28.29 -16.05 -11.36
N ILE A 18 -29.61 -16.22 -11.30
CA ILE A 18 -30.49 -15.34 -10.51
C ILE A 18 -30.15 -15.45 -9.01
N ILE A 19 -30.02 -16.67 -8.49
CA ILE A 19 -29.69 -16.91 -7.08
C ILE A 19 -28.34 -16.27 -6.73
N ALA A 20 -27.31 -16.47 -7.58
CA ALA A 20 -26.01 -15.85 -7.40
C ALA A 20 -26.10 -14.31 -7.42
N GLY A 21 -26.89 -13.74 -8.35
CA GLY A 21 -27.12 -12.31 -8.45
C GLY A 21 -27.80 -11.72 -7.21
N VAL A 22 -28.78 -12.42 -6.63
CA VAL A 22 -29.45 -12.01 -5.39
C VAL A 22 -28.45 -11.94 -4.23
N HIS A 23 -27.60 -12.96 -4.08
CA HIS A 23 -26.55 -12.94 -3.05
C HIS A 23 -25.54 -11.80 -3.27
N MET A 24 -25.12 -11.54 -4.51
CA MET A 24 -24.24 -10.40 -4.80
C MET A 24 -24.89 -9.05 -4.43
N LEU A 25 -26.19 -8.89 -4.69
CA LEU A 25 -26.95 -7.68 -4.31
C LEU A 25 -27.07 -7.53 -2.80
N GLU A 26 -27.29 -8.62 -2.07
CA GLU A 26 -27.32 -8.64 -0.61
C GLU A 26 -26.00 -8.10 -0.03
N PHE A 27 -24.86 -8.63 -0.48
CA PHE A 27 -23.54 -8.15 -0.05
C PHE A 27 -23.25 -6.72 -0.49
N HIS A 28 -23.71 -6.30 -1.67
CA HIS A 28 -23.56 -4.92 -2.12
C HIS A 28 -24.27 -3.95 -1.16
N ASN A 29 -25.50 -4.27 -0.78
CA ASN A 29 -26.25 -3.46 0.19
C ASN A 29 -25.62 -3.52 1.59
N LYS A 30 -25.13 -4.69 2.01
CA LYS A 30 -24.41 -4.86 3.27
C LYS A 30 -23.17 -3.96 3.34
N PHE A 31 -22.35 -3.93 2.28
CA PHE A 31 -21.18 -3.05 2.19
C PHE A 31 -21.56 -1.57 2.19
N LYS A 32 -22.59 -1.17 1.43
CA LYS A 32 -23.09 0.21 1.45
C LYS A 32 -23.54 0.66 2.84
N ASN A 33 -24.32 -0.18 3.51
CA ASN A 33 -24.84 0.12 4.84
C ASN A 33 -23.73 0.22 5.88
N TYR A 34 -22.77 -0.70 5.82
CA TYR A 34 -21.57 -0.64 6.67
C TYR A 34 -20.84 0.68 6.48
N LEU A 35 -20.46 1.03 5.25
CA LEU A 35 -19.73 2.27 4.96
C LEU A 35 -20.50 3.52 5.39
N LYS A 36 -21.81 3.57 5.13
CA LYS A 36 -22.68 4.67 5.57
C LYS A 36 -22.73 4.82 7.09
N THR A 37 -22.64 3.70 7.82
CA THR A 37 -22.69 3.69 9.29
C THR A 37 -21.34 4.06 9.89
N THR A 38 -20.26 3.46 9.36
CA THR A 38 -18.88 3.68 9.82
C THR A 38 -18.39 5.09 9.49
N TYR A 39 -18.78 5.62 8.34
CA TYR A 39 -18.29 6.89 7.77
C TYR A 39 -19.48 7.75 7.31
N PRO A 40 -20.26 8.32 8.25
CA PRO A 40 -21.52 8.99 7.94
C PRO A 40 -21.38 10.30 7.16
N ASN A 41 -20.17 10.88 7.13
CA ASN A 41 -19.88 12.14 6.47
C ASN A 41 -19.32 11.97 5.06
N GLU A 42 -19.09 10.72 4.63
CA GLU A 42 -18.47 10.37 3.36
C GLU A 42 -19.46 9.60 2.49
N LYS A 43 -19.30 9.72 1.17
CA LYS A 43 -20.12 9.00 0.20
C LYS A 43 -19.26 8.04 -0.58
N PHE A 44 -19.72 6.79 -0.59
CA PHE A 44 -19.00 5.71 -1.25
C PHE A 44 -19.80 5.16 -2.43
N SER A 45 -19.09 4.95 -3.54
CA SER A 45 -19.54 4.12 -4.64
C SER A 45 -18.99 2.71 -4.45
N VAL A 46 -19.86 1.76 -4.13
CA VAL A 46 -19.51 0.34 -4.06
C VAL A 46 -19.64 -0.26 -5.46
N GLY A 47 -18.58 -0.89 -5.95
CA GLY A 47 -18.58 -1.57 -7.23
C GLY A 47 -19.42 -2.85 -7.25
N MET A 48 -19.26 -3.61 -8.33
CA MET A 48 -19.84 -4.95 -8.44
C MET A 48 -19.16 -5.90 -7.45
N VAL A 49 -19.99 -6.58 -6.65
CA VAL A 49 -19.52 -7.60 -5.71
C VAL A 49 -19.04 -8.81 -6.49
N LYS A 50 -17.88 -9.32 -6.09
CA LYS A 50 -17.28 -10.54 -6.58
C LYS A 50 -17.23 -11.57 -5.47
N TYR A 51 -17.20 -12.83 -5.86
CA TYR A 51 -17.07 -13.95 -4.95
C TYR A 51 -15.78 -14.70 -5.27
N ASP A 52 -14.95 -14.92 -4.26
CA ASP A 52 -13.72 -15.68 -4.37
C ASP A 52 -13.89 -17.07 -3.72
N LEU A 53 -13.92 -18.09 -4.56
CA LEU A 53 -14.01 -19.49 -4.16
C LEU A 53 -12.68 -20.05 -3.64
N ILE A 54 -11.55 -19.46 -4.05
CA ILE A 54 -10.20 -19.95 -3.74
C ILE A 54 -9.77 -19.41 -2.37
N ILE A 55 -10.01 -18.11 -2.14
CA ILE A 55 -9.62 -17.44 -0.90
C ILE A 55 -10.80 -17.45 0.07
N ASN A 56 -11.05 -18.60 0.70
CA ASN A 56 -11.93 -18.74 1.87
C ASN A 56 -13.40 -18.30 1.67
N ASN A 57 -13.98 -18.44 0.47
CA ASN A 57 -15.39 -18.16 0.21
C ASN A 57 -15.80 -16.73 0.59
N ILE A 58 -15.01 -15.73 0.21
CA ILE A 58 -15.24 -14.32 0.56
C ILE A 58 -15.99 -13.58 -0.54
N TYR A 59 -16.85 -12.66 -0.12
CA TYR A 59 -17.42 -11.63 -1.00
C TYR A 59 -16.60 -10.37 -0.86
N TYR A 60 -16.27 -9.72 -1.97
CA TYR A 60 -15.48 -8.50 -1.96
C TYR A 60 -15.90 -7.54 -3.06
N SER A 61 -15.60 -6.26 -2.89
CA SER A 61 -15.82 -5.23 -3.89
C SER A 61 -14.70 -4.20 -3.85
N SER A 62 -14.41 -3.60 -5.00
CA SER A 62 -13.73 -2.30 -5.01
C SER A 62 -14.72 -1.22 -4.60
N VAL A 63 -14.25 -0.24 -3.83
CA VAL A 63 -15.01 0.91 -3.35
C VAL A 63 -14.25 2.17 -3.70
N TYR A 64 -15.00 3.22 -4.00
CA TYR A 64 -14.48 4.55 -4.29
C TYR A 64 -15.13 5.59 -3.38
N CYS A 65 -14.33 6.31 -2.59
CA CYS A 65 -14.78 7.48 -1.85
C CYS A 65 -14.92 8.66 -2.82
N LEU A 66 -16.11 9.28 -2.85
CA LEU A 66 -16.42 10.34 -3.83
C LEU A 66 -15.81 11.68 -3.46
N GLU A 67 -15.60 11.93 -2.17
CA GLU A 67 -15.07 13.20 -1.66
C GLU A 67 -13.54 13.32 -1.85
N ASP A 68 -12.79 12.26 -1.57
CA ASP A 68 -11.32 12.28 -1.62
C ASP A 68 -10.70 11.45 -2.75
N GLY A 69 -11.52 10.70 -3.48
CA GLY A 69 -11.06 9.89 -4.62
C GLY A 69 -10.30 8.61 -4.23
N THR A 70 -10.33 8.19 -2.96
CA THR A 70 -9.65 6.97 -2.50
C THR A 70 -10.34 5.73 -3.05
N LYS A 71 -9.55 4.86 -3.69
CA LYS A 71 -9.98 3.52 -4.14
C LYS A 71 -9.45 2.48 -3.16
N PHE A 72 -10.32 1.66 -2.59
CA PHE A 72 -9.94 0.61 -1.63
C PHE A 72 -10.80 -0.64 -1.82
N TYR A 73 -10.46 -1.71 -1.10
CA TYR A 73 -11.25 -2.95 -1.09
C TYR A 73 -12.07 -3.06 0.19
N ILE A 74 -13.27 -3.60 0.04
CA ILE A 74 -14.12 -4.06 1.15
C ILE A 74 -14.42 -5.53 0.94
N ARG A 75 -14.43 -6.31 2.02
CA ARG A 75 -14.70 -7.74 1.99
C ARG A 75 -15.49 -8.21 3.19
N SER A 76 -16.25 -9.28 3.01
CA SER A 76 -16.82 -10.05 4.11
C SER A 76 -15.87 -11.19 4.46
N THR A 77 -15.51 -11.32 5.73
CA THR A 77 -14.78 -12.47 6.27
C THR A 77 -15.69 -13.70 6.35
N LYS A 78 -15.10 -14.86 6.64
CA LYS A 78 -15.84 -16.12 6.88
C LYS A 78 -16.80 -16.03 8.08
N SER A 79 -16.47 -15.22 9.09
CA SER A 79 -17.34 -14.93 10.24
C SER A 79 -18.52 -14.02 9.88
N GLY A 80 -18.55 -13.48 8.66
CA GLY A 80 -19.57 -12.52 8.23
C GLY A 80 -19.28 -11.07 8.63
N GLU A 81 -18.15 -10.83 9.28
CA GLU A 81 -17.66 -9.48 9.60
C GLU A 81 -17.17 -8.78 8.33
N ILE A 82 -17.23 -7.46 8.33
CA ILE A 82 -16.80 -6.65 7.20
C ILE A 82 -15.44 -6.06 7.54
N SER A 83 -14.48 -6.27 6.64
CA SER A 83 -13.13 -5.72 6.69
C SER A 83 -12.92 -4.81 5.48
N GLU A 84 -12.28 -3.69 5.71
CA GLU A 84 -12.03 -2.66 4.70
C GLU A 84 -10.67 -1.99 4.93
N GLU A 85 -10.22 -1.23 3.94
CA GLU A 85 -8.88 -0.63 3.91
C GLU A 85 -8.93 0.88 3.59
N TYR A 86 -10.07 1.56 3.76
CA TYR A 86 -10.26 2.96 3.36
C TYR A 86 -9.24 3.87 4.04
N LEU A 87 -9.21 3.86 5.38
CA LEU A 87 -8.34 4.76 6.14
C LEU A 87 -6.88 4.44 5.90
N GLN A 88 -6.53 3.15 5.85
CA GLN A 88 -5.19 2.74 5.49
C GLN A 88 -4.80 3.31 4.11
N THR A 89 -5.64 3.12 3.09
CA THR A 89 -5.34 3.57 1.73
C THR A 89 -5.28 5.10 1.62
N LEU A 90 -6.23 5.80 2.23
CA LEU A 90 -6.27 7.27 2.30
C LEU A 90 -4.99 7.82 2.94
N ASN A 91 -4.61 7.26 4.09
CA ASN A 91 -3.46 7.69 4.87
C ASN A 91 -2.16 7.44 4.12
N MET A 92 -2.02 6.28 3.46
CA MET A 92 -0.85 5.98 2.63
C MET A 92 -0.78 6.89 1.39
N SER A 93 -1.91 7.19 0.75
CA SER A 93 -1.95 8.11 -0.39
C SER A 93 -1.54 9.53 0.02
N ARG A 94 -2.04 10.03 1.16
CA ARG A 94 -1.66 11.34 1.71
C ARG A 94 -0.18 11.42 2.05
N LEU A 95 0.37 10.40 2.70
CA LEU A 95 1.79 10.34 3.04
C LEU A 95 2.69 10.25 1.79
N ASN A 96 2.32 9.45 0.78
CA ASN A 96 3.05 9.40 -0.48
C ASN A 96 3.09 10.75 -1.18
N LYS A 97 1.95 11.45 -1.21
CA LYS A 97 1.87 12.81 -1.78
C LYS A 97 2.77 13.78 -1.02
N LEU A 98 2.78 13.72 0.32
CA LEU A 98 3.68 14.53 1.14
C LEU A 98 5.16 14.24 0.86
N LEU A 99 5.54 12.97 0.77
CA LEU A 99 6.92 12.56 0.44
C LEU A 99 7.36 13.11 -0.93
N GLU A 100 6.49 13.02 -1.94
CA GLU A 100 6.75 13.60 -3.26
C GLU A 100 6.87 15.13 -3.22
N GLU A 101 6.00 15.82 -2.49
CA GLU A 101 6.02 17.27 -2.34
C GLU A 101 7.30 17.76 -1.65
N CYS A 102 7.75 17.09 -0.59
CA CYS A 102 8.98 17.41 0.13
C CYS A 102 10.22 17.27 -0.76
N LEU A 103 10.21 16.36 -1.73
CA LEU A 103 11.35 16.13 -2.62
C LEU A 103 11.31 16.98 -3.90
N LYS A 104 10.17 17.58 -4.25
CA LYS A 104 9.95 18.21 -5.56
C LYS A 104 11.00 19.27 -5.95
N LYS A 105 11.64 19.94 -4.98
CA LYS A 105 12.65 20.99 -5.20
C LYS A 105 14.05 20.57 -4.76
N GLU A 106 14.21 19.34 -4.29
CA GLU A 106 15.46 18.86 -3.73
C GLU A 106 16.29 18.20 -4.84
N LYS A 107 17.61 18.47 -4.86
CA LYS A 107 18.51 17.90 -5.87
C LYS A 107 18.49 16.37 -5.88
N ILE A 108 18.33 15.77 -4.69
CA ILE A 108 18.26 14.32 -4.52
C ILE A 108 17.09 13.68 -5.28
N LYS A 109 16.04 14.44 -5.65
CA LYS A 109 14.90 13.92 -6.40
C LYS A 109 15.30 13.37 -7.78
N ASP A 110 16.32 13.94 -8.42
CA ASP A 110 16.82 13.49 -9.72
C ASP A 110 17.47 12.10 -9.66
N SER A 111 17.85 11.68 -8.45
CA SER A 111 18.41 10.36 -8.15
C SER A 111 17.36 9.37 -7.64
N ILE A 112 16.11 9.80 -7.40
CA ILE A 112 15.03 8.95 -6.86
C ILE A 112 14.00 8.64 -7.97
N ASN A 113 13.98 7.38 -8.40
CA ASN A 113 12.97 6.87 -9.34
C ASN A 113 11.58 6.80 -8.68
N ASN A 114 11.52 6.28 -7.46
CA ASN A 114 10.26 6.12 -6.73
C ASN A 114 10.48 6.27 -5.22
N ILE A 115 9.49 6.84 -4.53
CA ILE A 115 9.44 6.89 -3.07
C ILE A 115 8.01 6.58 -2.64
N ARG A 116 7.84 5.70 -1.66
CA ARG A 116 6.53 5.38 -1.10
C ARG A 116 6.64 5.06 0.38
N ALA A 117 5.67 5.46 1.16
CA ALA A 117 5.46 4.89 2.47
C ALA A 117 5.01 3.44 2.33
N GLY A 118 5.43 2.62 3.29
CA GLY A 118 4.85 1.32 3.56
C GLY A 118 4.58 1.15 5.05
N VAL A 119 3.72 0.19 5.32
CA VAL A 119 3.36 -0.22 6.67
C VAL A 119 4.20 -1.45 6.97
N ASP A 120 5.09 -1.39 7.98
CA ASP A 120 5.75 -2.62 8.42
C ASP A 120 4.67 -3.53 9.04
N LYS A 121 4.78 -4.85 8.80
CA LYS A 121 3.71 -5.85 9.04
C LYS A 121 3.18 -5.88 10.48
N THR A 122 3.85 -5.21 11.41
CA THR A 122 3.60 -5.18 12.85
C THR A 122 2.81 -3.96 13.32
N SER A 123 2.66 -2.91 12.52
CA SER A 123 1.85 -1.75 12.95
C SER A 123 0.36 -2.04 12.70
N GLU A 124 -0.40 -2.08 13.80
CA GLU A 124 -1.85 -2.21 13.77
C GLU A 124 -2.45 -1.21 12.77
N SER A 125 -3.46 -1.67 12.02
CA SER A 125 -4.18 -0.86 11.06
C SER A 125 -4.71 0.39 11.74
N ASN A 126 -4.03 1.51 11.53
CA ASN A 126 -4.40 2.80 12.04
C ASN A 126 -5.82 3.17 11.53
N THR A 127 -6.81 3.13 12.42
CA THR A 127 -8.24 3.31 12.14
C THR A 127 -8.74 4.76 12.34
N ASP A 128 -7.84 5.74 12.46
CA ASP A 128 -8.20 7.14 12.65
C ASP A 128 -8.00 7.97 11.37
N LYS A 129 -8.94 8.90 11.12
CA LYS A 129 -8.93 9.88 10.02
C LYS A 129 -8.05 11.09 10.30
N ASN A 130 -7.82 11.42 11.57
CA ASN A 130 -7.11 12.61 12.02
C ASN A 130 -5.67 12.31 12.46
N ILE A 131 -5.06 11.30 11.85
CA ILE A 131 -3.70 10.90 12.23
C ILE A 131 -2.72 11.95 11.75
N ASP A 132 -1.81 12.31 12.66
CA ASP A 132 -0.63 13.06 12.29
C ASP A 132 0.28 12.19 11.42
N TYR A 133 0.17 12.37 10.11
CA TYR A 133 0.92 11.65 9.08
C TYR A 133 2.43 11.81 9.21
N LYS A 134 2.89 12.83 9.93
CA LYS A 134 4.31 13.06 10.20
C LYS A 134 4.86 12.16 11.31
N ASN A 135 4.01 11.47 12.06
CA ASN A 135 4.39 10.76 13.31
C ASN A 135 4.05 9.27 13.30
N ILE A 136 3.76 8.67 12.14
CA ILE A 136 3.40 7.26 12.09
C ILE A 136 4.65 6.40 12.01
N ASP A 137 4.70 5.32 12.80
CA ASP A 137 5.64 4.19 12.65
C ASP A 137 5.53 3.61 11.23
N LYS A 138 6.31 4.17 10.30
CA LYS A 138 6.28 3.83 8.89
C LYS A 138 7.68 3.61 8.35
N THR A 139 7.74 2.66 7.44
CA THR A 139 8.91 2.40 6.61
C THR A 139 8.77 3.21 5.34
N VAL A 140 9.79 3.96 4.96
CA VAL A 140 9.85 4.60 3.63
C VAL A 140 10.63 3.69 2.70
N PHE A 141 10.00 3.28 1.61
CA PHE A 141 10.62 2.52 0.55
C PHE A 141 11.07 3.48 -0.55
N VAL A 142 12.35 3.40 -0.92
CA VAL A 142 12.98 4.27 -1.90
C VAL A 142 13.62 3.41 -2.99
N VAL A 143 13.33 3.74 -4.24
CA VAL A 143 14.00 3.19 -5.41
C VAL A 143 14.85 4.30 -5.99
N PHE A 144 16.16 4.15 -5.91
CA PHE A 144 17.08 5.10 -6.52
C PHE A 144 17.37 4.75 -7.98
N ASN A 145 17.87 5.74 -8.71
CA ASN A 145 18.46 5.54 -10.04
C ASN A 145 19.95 5.25 -9.87
N GLU A 146 20.31 3.97 -9.85
CA GLU A 146 21.66 3.50 -9.56
C GLU A 146 22.72 4.04 -10.54
N ASN A 147 22.33 4.26 -11.80
CA ASN A 147 23.20 4.86 -12.82
C ASN A 147 23.63 6.30 -12.51
N ARG A 148 23.11 6.91 -11.43
CA ARG A 148 23.49 8.25 -10.97
C ARG A 148 24.61 8.24 -9.93
N PHE A 149 25.03 7.08 -9.43
CA PHE A 149 26.06 7.01 -8.40
C PHE A 149 27.34 6.37 -8.92
N GLU A 150 28.44 7.09 -8.75
CA GLU A 150 29.77 6.64 -9.17
C GLU A 150 30.34 5.55 -8.25
N ASN A 151 29.88 5.50 -7.00
CA ASN A 151 30.33 4.55 -5.99
C ASN A 151 29.36 4.54 -4.78
N ASN A 152 29.57 3.58 -3.87
CA ASN A 152 28.79 3.44 -2.65
C ASN A 152 28.87 4.65 -1.70
N GLN A 153 29.96 5.44 -1.75
CA GLN A 153 30.07 6.68 -0.97
C GLN A 153 29.07 7.74 -1.47
N LYS A 154 28.97 7.95 -2.79
CA LYS A 154 27.97 8.84 -3.40
C LYS A 154 26.54 8.37 -3.14
N PHE A 155 26.34 7.05 -3.11
CA PHE A 155 25.05 6.49 -2.74
C PHE A 155 24.71 6.77 -1.27
N ALA A 156 25.66 6.60 -0.35
CA ALA A 156 25.49 6.93 1.07
C ALA A 156 25.22 8.43 1.30
N GLU A 157 25.91 9.32 0.58
CA GLU A 157 25.66 10.78 0.59
C GLU A 157 24.22 11.09 0.18
N ALA A 158 23.73 10.47 -0.88
CA ALA A 158 22.37 10.61 -1.37
C ALA A 158 21.31 10.15 -0.36
N ILE A 159 21.54 9.01 0.30
CA ILE A 159 20.66 8.53 1.37
C ILE A 159 20.65 9.49 2.56
N TYR A 160 21.81 10.01 2.94
CA TYR A 160 21.93 11.01 4.00
C TYR A 160 21.20 12.32 3.67
N GLU A 161 21.31 12.79 2.43
CA GLU A 161 20.54 13.95 1.95
C GLU A 161 19.04 13.70 2.03
N LEU A 162 18.55 12.54 1.60
CA LEU A 162 17.14 12.17 1.74
C LEU A 162 16.69 12.20 3.20
N ILE A 163 17.46 11.59 4.11
CA ILE A 163 17.17 11.60 5.55
C ILE A 163 17.05 13.05 6.07
N LYS A 164 17.96 13.93 5.64
CA LYS A 164 17.95 15.34 6.03
C LYS A 164 16.71 16.07 5.51
N VAL A 165 16.30 15.83 4.27
CA VAL A 165 15.06 16.39 3.70
C VAL A 165 13.85 15.95 4.51
N LEU A 166 13.74 14.66 4.83
CA LEU A 166 12.63 14.13 5.62
C LEU A 166 12.59 14.77 7.02
N LYS A 167 13.73 14.87 7.70
CA LYS A 167 13.85 15.54 9.01
C LYS A 167 13.47 17.01 8.96
N ASN A 168 13.93 17.74 7.94
CA ASN A 168 13.63 19.17 7.77
C ASN A 168 12.14 19.44 7.54
N ASN A 169 11.41 18.47 6.96
CA ASN A 169 9.97 18.52 6.77
C ASN A 169 9.18 17.94 7.97
N GLU A 170 9.89 17.61 9.05
CA GLU A 170 9.38 17.00 10.29
C GLU A 170 8.71 15.63 10.05
N ILE A 171 9.10 14.91 8.99
CA ILE A 171 8.60 13.57 8.73
C ILE A 171 9.39 12.57 9.58
N LYS A 172 8.76 12.02 10.61
CA LYS A 172 9.33 10.91 11.39
C LYS A 172 9.15 9.61 10.62
N ILE A 173 10.22 8.84 10.55
CA ILE A 173 10.31 7.58 9.84
C ILE A 173 11.02 6.59 10.75
N ASN A 174 10.53 5.34 10.78
CA ASN A 174 11.16 4.30 11.59
C ASN A 174 12.28 3.60 10.85
N SER A 175 12.08 3.40 9.56
CA SER A 175 13.06 2.79 8.71
C SER A 175 13.01 3.35 7.30
N ILE A 176 14.16 3.34 6.64
CA ILE A 176 14.26 3.53 5.19
C ILE A 176 14.74 2.22 4.61
N VAL A 177 13.97 1.69 3.67
CA VAL A 177 14.36 0.54 2.86
C VAL A 177 14.65 1.02 1.45
N PHE A 178 15.81 0.64 0.92
CA PHE A 178 16.14 0.87 -0.47
C PHE A 178 16.68 -0.39 -1.11
N TRP A 179 16.42 -0.51 -2.40
CA TRP A 179 17.03 -1.53 -3.24
C TRP A 179 18.19 -0.91 -4.01
N TYR A 180 19.27 -1.66 -4.08
CA TYR A 180 20.49 -1.32 -4.80
C TYR A 180 20.92 -2.54 -5.59
N ASN A 181 21.05 -2.42 -6.91
CA ASN A 181 21.64 -3.45 -7.75
C ASN A 181 23.12 -3.14 -8.01
N ASP A 182 23.92 -4.19 -7.94
CA ASP A 182 25.30 -4.20 -8.42
C ASP A 182 25.40 -5.29 -9.46
N GLU A 183 25.77 -4.96 -10.70
CA GLU A 183 26.01 -5.76 -11.93
C GLU A 183 25.24 -7.10 -12.14
N GLU A 184 25.12 -7.97 -11.14
CA GLU A 184 24.41 -9.26 -11.14
C GLU A 184 23.45 -9.50 -9.96
N LYS A 185 23.43 -8.64 -8.92
CA LYS A 185 22.69 -8.87 -7.67
C LYS A 185 21.90 -7.65 -7.23
N ALA A 186 20.69 -7.89 -6.71
CA ALA A 186 19.86 -6.90 -6.03
C ALA A 186 20.03 -7.06 -4.52
N TYR A 187 20.36 -5.97 -3.84
CA TYR A 187 20.50 -5.90 -2.39
C TYR A 187 19.37 -5.04 -1.83
N GLU A 188 18.70 -5.55 -0.79
CA GLU A 188 17.82 -4.73 0.04
C GLU A 188 18.62 -4.23 1.24
N VAL A 189 18.70 -2.91 1.40
CA VAL A 189 19.31 -2.29 2.57
C VAL A 189 18.22 -1.61 3.38
N ARG A 190 18.18 -1.95 4.67
CA ARG A 190 17.28 -1.36 5.64
C ARG A 190 18.08 -0.55 6.67
N LEU A 191 17.82 0.74 6.73
CA LEU A 191 18.28 1.63 7.80
C LEU A 191 17.16 1.75 8.82
N GLU A 192 17.41 1.32 10.05
CA GLU A 192 16.47 1.46 11.17
C GLU A 192 16.67 2.81 11.85
N ASN A 193 15.81 3.16 12.82
CA ASN A 193 15.87 4.41 13.58
C ASN A 193 17.26 4.76 14.11
N GLU A 194 18.02 3.76 14.57
CA GLU A 194 19.39 3.94 15.06
C GLU A 194 20.38 4.30 13.96
N ASP A 195 20.12 3.90 12.72
CA ASP A 195 20.95 4.19 11.55
C ASP A 195 20.58 5.54 10.91
N ILE A 196 19.30 5.91 10.94
CA ILE A 196 18.77 7.18 10.39
C ILE A 196 19.37 8.40 11.09
N ASN A 197 19.94 8.23 12.28
CA ASN A 197 20.62 9.29 13.03
C ASN A 197 22.14 9.32 12.85
N ARG A 198 22.71 8.42 12.02
CA ARG A 198 24.15 8.34 11.80
C ARG A 198 24.61 9.23 10.64
N ASP A 199 25.92 9.45 10.57
CA ASP A 199 26.57 10.18 9.48
C ASP A 199 26.71 9.33 8.21
N VAL A 200 27.17 9.98 7.13
CA VAL A 200 27.38 9.35 5.82
C VAL A 200 28.31 8.14 5.91
N ASN A 201 29.37 8.20 6.72
CA ASN A 201 30.37 7.13 6.81
C ASN A 201 29.77 5.87 7.45
N LYS A 202 28.91 6.04 8.45
CA LYS A 202 28.19 4.91 9.06
C LYS A 202 27.14 4.31 8.13
N ILE A 203 26.49 5.12 7.31
CA ILE A 203 25.57 4.63 6.27
C ILE A 203 26.37 3.81 5.24
N TYR A 204 27.52 4.32 4.80
CA TYR A 204 28.44 3.64 3.89
C TYR A 204 28.92 2.30 4.45
N GLU A 205 29.44 2.28 5.69
CA GLU A 205 29.89 1.06 6.37
C GLU A 205 28.79 -0.03 6.36
N LYS A 206 27.53 0.36 6.60
CA LYS A 206 26.41 -0.57 6.60
C LYS A 206 26.10 -1.12 5.20
N ILE A 207 26.20 -0.30 4.15
CA ILE A 207 26.04 -0.75 2.76
C ILE A 207 27.13 -1.78 2.41
N GLU A 208 28.39 -1.51 2.76
CA GLU A 208 29.50 -2.44 2.52
C GLU A 208 29.32 -3.79 3.21
N VAL A 209 28.91 -3.78 4.49
CA VAL A 209 28.65 -5.02 5.25
C VAL A 209 27.56 -5.86 4.58
N ILE A 210 26.48 -5.24 4.10
CA ILE A 210 25.38 -5.95 3.43
C ILE A 210 25.84 -6.56 2.10
N LYS A 211 26.72 -5.88 1.34
CA LYS A 211 27.31 -6.44 0.12
C LYS A 211 28.18 -7.66 0.43
N GLN A 212 28.97 -7.60 1.50
CA GLN A 212 29.86 -8.69 1.91
C GLN A 212 29.10 -9.94 2.38
N ILE A 213 28.00 -9.78 3.13
CA ILE A 213 27.20 -10.92 3.64
C ILE A 213 26.52 -11.70 2.49
N ASN A 214 26.16 -11.01 1.42
CA ASN A 214 25.40 -11.56 0.30
C ASN A 214 26.29 -11.93 -0.91
N ASN A 215 27.61 -11.91 -0.73
CA ASN A 215 28.61 -12.39 -1.69
C ASN A 215 29.06 -13.81 -1.39
#